data_AF-A0A6G3SMW4-F1
#
_entry.id   AF-A0A6G3SMW4-F1
#
_cell.length_a   1.000
_cell.length_b   1.000
_cell.length_c   1.000
_cell.angle_alpha   90.00
_cell.angle_beta   90.00
_cell.angle_gamma   90.00
#
_symmetry.space_group_name_H-M   'P 1'
#
loop_
_entity.id
_entity.type
_entity.pdbx_description
1 polymer ?
#
loop_
_entity_poly.entity_id
_entity_poly.type
_entity_poly.pdbx_seq_one_letter_code
_entity_poly.pdbx_strand_id
1 'polypeptide(L)'
;MRKAIFATATSDGFLLRLTEAQKDLIREVLLFQADRPGGYRTSVVRLGVDRESASQVMRKVSDSNPEFSLHEIHVLFAALSSTPIMIPSEEAFYERIGFFRENSFALAAGLLNAAEAASDKGGNLSAND
;
A
#
# COMPACT_ATOMS: atom_id res chain seq x y z
N MET A 1 9.11 0.88 -13.48
CA MET A 1 7.93 0.09 -13.00
C MET A 1 6.65 0.81 -13.40
N ARG A 2 5.55 0.10 -13.71
CA ARG A 2 4.24 0.74 -13.94
C ARG A 2 3.76 1.39 -12.63
N LYS A 3 3.35 2.65 -12.70
CA LYS A 3 2.94 3.47 -11.55
C LYS A 3 1.43 3.42 -11.29
N ALA A 4 0.64 3.26 -12.36
CA ALA A 4 -0.81 3.23 -12.27
C ALA A 4 -1.30 1.94 -11.59
N ILE A 5 -2.25 2.11 -10.68
CA ILE A 5 -3.03 1.04 -10.06
C ILE A 5 -4.48 1.23 -10.53
N PHE A 6 -5.15 0.13 -10.85
CA PHE A 6 -6.58 0.14 -11.09
C PHE A 6 -7.28 -0.48 -9.88
N ALA A 7 -8.28 0.21 -9.36
CA ALA A 7 -9.16 -0.31 -8.33
C ALA A 7 -10.58 -0.53 -8.88
N THR A 8 -11.28 -1.51 -8.33
CA THR A 8 -12.72 -1.69 -8.50
C THR A 8 -13.34 -1.71 -7.12
N ALA A 9 -14.28 -0.79 -6.84
CA ALA A 9 -15.03 -0.81 -5.58
C ALA A 9 -15.91 -2.06 -5.51
N THR A 10 -16.00 -2.63 -4.32
CA THR A 10 -16.86 -3.77 -3.97
C THR A 10 -17.82 -3.35 -2.86
N SER A 11 -18.62 -4.28 -2.33
CA SER A 11 -19.45 -4.04 -1.14
C SER A 11 -18.61 -3.74 0.11
N ASP A 12 -17.43 -4.34 0.22
CA ASP A 12 -16.65 -4.39 1.47
C ASP A 12 -15.26 -3.72 1.34
N GLY A 13 -14.89 -3.23 0.15
CA GLY A 13 -13.60 -2.59 -0.08
C GLY A 13 -13.27 -2.34 -1.56
N PHE A 14 -12.04 -2.67 -1.94
CA PHE A 14 -11.48 -2.37 -3.25
C PHE A 14 -10.60 -3.52 -3.75
N LEU A 15 -10.94 -4.04 -4.93
CA LEU A 15 -10.08 -4.97 -5.65
C LEU A 15 -8.98 -4.20 -6.38
N LEU A 16 -7.73 -4.35 -5.92
CA LEU A 16 -6.58 -3.71 -6.55
C LEU A 16 -5.93 -4.62 -7.59
N ARG A 17 -5.79 -4.11 -8.81
CA ARG A 17 -5.02 -4.76 -9.87
C ARG A 17 -3.56 -4.35 -9.77
N LEU A 18 -2.78 -5.17 -9.09
CA LEU A 18 -1.35 -4.96 -8.89
C LEU A 18 -0.53 -5.87 -9.82
N THR A 19 0.51 -5.33 -10.44
CA THR A 19 1.53 -6.14 -11.13
C THR A 19 2.44 -6.81 -10.11
N GLU A 20 3.10 -7.91 -10.46
CA GLU A 20 4.05 -8.59 -9.54
C GLU A 20 5.13 -7.64 -8.99
N ALA A 21 5.72 -6.77 -9.82
CA ALA A 21 6.69 -5.77 -9.33
C ALA A 21 6.11 -4.78 -8.30
N GLN A 22 4.81 -4.49 -8.36
CA GLN A 22 4.15 -3.61 -7.38
C GLN A 22 3.87 -4.37 -6.08
N LYS A 23 3.46 -5.63 -6.18
CA LYS A 23 3.32 -6.52 -5.01
C LYS A 23 4.66 -6.71 -4.31
N ASP A 24 5.74 -6.92 -5.06
CA ASP A 24 7.09 -7.07 -4.52
C ASP A 24 7.53 -5.79 -3.81
N LEU A 25 7.39 -4.61 -4.42
CA LEU A 25 7.70 -3.35 -3.74
C LEU A 25 6.89 -3.18 -2.44
N ILE A 26 5.58 -3.45 -2.48
CA ILE A 26 4.72 -3.37 -1.29
C ILE A 26 5.19 -4.36 -0.22
N ARG A 27 5.55 -5.58 -0.61
CA ARG A 27 6.06 -6.60 0.31
C ARG A 27 7.36 -6.14 0.96
N GLU A 28 8.32 -5.64 0.19
CA GLU A 28 9.61 -5.18 0.71
C GLU A 28 9.47 -3.99 1.67
N VAL A 29 8.60 -3.02 1.38
CA VAL A 29 8.36 -1.92 2.33
C VAL A 29 7.66 -2.39 3.61
N LEU A 30 6.73 -3.35 3.53
CA LEU A 30 6.07 -3.91 4.71
C LEU A 30 7.03 -4.77 5.55
N LEU A 31 7.89 -5.56 4.91
CA LEU A 31 8.96 -6.31 5.57
C LEU A 31 9.93 -5.37 6.28
N PHE A 32 10.37 -4.30 5.63
CA PHE A 32 11.21 -3.28 6.24
C PHE A 32 10.58 -2.67 7.49
N GLN A 33 9.27 -2.42 7.47
CA GLN A 33 8.53 -1.88 8.62
C GLN A 33 8.38 -2.91 9.74
N ALA A 34 8.18 -4.19 9.39
CA ALA A 34 8.05 -5.29 10.36
C ALA A 34 9.37 -5.59 11.09
N ASP A 35 10.49 -5.60 10.36
CA ASP A 35 11.84 -5.84 10.89
C ASP A 35 12.31 -4.75 11.85
N ARG A 36 11.72 -3.55 11.78
CA ARG A 36 12.21 -2.41 12.56
C ARG A 36 11.94 -2.59 14.04
N PRO A 37 12.95 -2.43 14.91
CA PRO A 37 12.74 -2.40 16.36
C PRO A 37 11.77 -1.27 16.73
N GLY A 38 10.82 -1.57 17.61
CA GLY A 38 9.73 -0.68 17.97
C GLY A 38 8.61 -1.44 18.68
N GLY A 39 7.84 -0.75 19.51
CA GLY A 39 6.66 -1.34 20.15
C GLY A 39 5.39 -1.09 19.34
N TYR A 40 4.28 -1.63 19.83
CA TYR A 40 2.92 -1.38 19.34
C TYR A 40 2.69 0.08 18.90
N ARG A 41 3.01 1.05 19.77
CA ARG A 41 2.79 2.48 19.52
C ARG A 41 3.50 2.99 18.28
N THR A 42 4.72 2.53 18.04
CA THR A 42 5.52 3.00 16.90
C THR A 42 4.96 2.46 15.58
N SER A 43 4.45 1.24 15.58
CA SER A 43 3.76 0.66 14.42
C SER A 43 2.48 1.44 14.09
N VAL A 44 1.65 1.69 15.11
CA VAL A 44 0.38 2.41 14.95
C VAL A 44 0.62 3.83 14.42
N VAL A 45 1.63 4.55 14.93
CA VAL A 45 1.96 5.90 14.44
C VAL A 45 2.39 5.90 12.98
N ARG A 46 3.17 4.89 12.54
CA ARG A 46 3.70 4.85 11.17
C ARG A 46 2.68 4.33 10.15
N LEU A 47 1.93 3.29 10.51
CA LEU A 47 1.10 2.53 9.57
C LEU A 47 -0.39 2.67 9.83
N GLY A 48 -0.78 3.23 10.97
CA GLY A 48 -2.16 3.23 11.46
C GLY A 48 -2.57 1.93 12.15
N VAL A 49 -1.71 0.91 12.16
CA VAL A 49 -2.00 -0.43 12.69
C VAL A 49 -0.84 -1.01 13.50
N ASP A 50 -1.15 -2.01 14.32
CA ASP A 50 -0.12 -2.82 14.97
C ASP A 50 0.61 -3.74 13.98
N ARG A 51 1.65 -4.41 14.49
CA ARG A 51 2.51 -5.30 13.68
C ARG A 51 1.79 -6.55 13.19
N GLU A 52 0.85 -7.08 13.96
CA GLU A 52 0.12 -8.29 13.59
C GLU A 52 -0.80 -7.99 12.40
N SER A 53 -1.55 -6.90 12.50
CA SER A 53 -2.42 -6.38 11.44
C SER A 53 -1.62 -6.01 10.19
N ALA A 54 -0.47 -5.35 10.33
CA ALA A 54 0.43 -5.09 9.19
C ALA A 54 0.91 -6.39 8.53
N SER A 55 1.19 -7.43 9.31
CA SER A 55 1.59 -8.75 8.79
C SER A 55 0.45 -9.45 8.05
N GLN A 56 -0.80 -9.25 8.48
CA GLN A 56 -1.98 -9.75 7.76
C GLN A 56 -2.12 -9.07 6.39
N VAL A 57 -1.99 -7.73 6.34
CA VAL A 57 -1.99 -6.96 5.08
C VAL A 57 -0.87 -7.44 4.14
N MET A 58 0.33 -7.67 4.67
CA MET A 58 1.47 -8.17 3.89
C MET A 58 1.19 -9.54 3.24
N ARG A 59 0.56 -10.47 3.98
CA ARG A 59 0.18 -11.78 3.42
C ARG A 59 -0.83 -11.61 2.28
N LYS A 60 -1.85 -10.78 2.50
CA LYS A 60 -2.93 -10.49 1.54
C LYS A 60 -2.43 -9.94 0.21
N VAL A 61 -1.39 -9.09 0.22
CA VAL A 61 -0.77 -8.55 -1.02
C VAL A 61 -0.29 -9.64 -1.98
N SER A 62 0.04 -10.83 -1.47
CA SER A 62 0.52 -11.95 -2.29
C SER A 62 -0.60 -12.72 -2.99
N ASP A 63 -1.86 -12.44 -2.67
CA ASP A 63 -3.00 -13.09 -3.31
C ASP A 63 -3.11 -12.69 -4.80
N SER A 64 -3.81 -13.52 -5.59
CA SER A 64 -3.98 -13.27 -7.02
C SER A 64 -4.86 -12.06 -7.31
N ASN A 65 -5.91 -11.85 -6.51
CA ASN A 65 -6.87 -10.76 -6.64
C ASN A 65 -7.27 -10.22 -5.25
N PRO A 66 -6.36 -9.51 -4.57
CA PRO A 66 -6.59 -9.07 -3.20
C PRO A 66 -7.61 -7.93 -3.13
N GLU A 67 -8.58 -8.09 -2.24
CA GLU A 67 -9.59 -7.08 -1.91
C GLU A 67 -9.21 -6.34 -0.63
N PHE A 68 -8.94 -5.05 -0.68
CA PHE A 68 -8.54 -4.28 0.49
C PHE A 68 -9.66 -3.38 0.98
N SER A 69 -9.88 -3.34 2.29
CA SER A 69 -10.64 -2.25 2.91
C SER A 69 -9.90 -0.92 2.75
N LEU A 70 -10.62 0.20 2.89
CA LEU A 70 -10.01 1.53 2.86
C LEU A 70 -8.89 1.68 3.91
N HIS A 71 -9.07 1.05 5.07
CA HIS A 71 -8.07 1.06 6.13
C HIS A 71 -6.80 0.30 5.73
N GLU A 72 -6.92 -0.86 5.09
CA GLU A 72 -5.76 -1.58 4.59
C GLU A 72 -5.05 -0.83 3.45
N ILE A 73 -5.79 -0.14 2.57
CA ILE A 73 -5.19 0.76 1.56
C ILE A 73 -4.36 1.85 2.24
N HIS A 74 -4.86 2.44 3.34
CA HIS A 74 -4.10 3.39 4.14
C HIS A 74 -2.80 2.76 4.68
N VAL A 75 -2.83 1.51 5.17
CA VAL A 75 -1.60 0.81 5.62
C VAL A 75 -0.58 0.71 4.49
N LEU A 76 -1.01 0.32 3.29
CA LEU A 76 -0.14 0.24 2.11
C LEU A 76 0.45 1.61 1.75
N PHE A 77 -0.40 2.64 1.70
CA PHE A 77 0.00 4.02 1.43
C PHE A 77 1.02 4.53 2.46
N ALA A 78 0.76 4.30 3.74
CA ALA A 78 1.60 4.73 4.84
C ALA A 78 2.97 4.02 4.82
N ALA A 79 3.00 2.72 4.51
CA ALA A 79 4.26 1.98 4.33
C ALA A 79 5.09 2.53 3.16
N LEU A 80 4.46 2.76 2.00
CA LEU A 80 5.14 3.27 0.80
C LEU A 80 5.64 4.72 0.95
N SER A 81 4.92 5.55 1.70
CA SER A 81 5.28 6.96 1.90
C SER A 81 6.28 7.18 3.03
N SER A 82 6.20 6.40 4.12
CA SER A 82 7.08 6.57 5.28
C SER A 82 8.45 5.90 5.10
N THR A 83 8.52 4.74 4.42
CA THR A 83 9.77 3.98 4.27
C THR A 83 10.90 4.80 3.62
N PRO A 84 10.67 5.58 2.55
CA PRO A 84 11.71 6.44 1.97
C PRO A 84 12.29 7.50 2.91
N ILE A 85 11.48 8.04 3.83
CA ILE A 85 11.89 9.05 4.82
C ILE A 85 12.79 8.42 5.90
N MET A 86 12.64 7.12 6.11
CA MET A 86 13.29 6.37 7.18
C MET A 86 14.66 5.82 6.80
N ILE A 87 14.99 5.78 5.51
CA ILE A 87 16.27 5.30 4.98
C ILE A 87 17.07 6.53 4.49
N PRO A 88 18.34 6.72 4.89
CA PRO A 88 19.02 8.01 4.74
C PRO A 88 19.39 8.40 3.31
N SER A 89 19.78 7.47 2.44
CA SER A 89 20.18 7.75 1.04
C SER A 89 19.38 6.95 0.01
N GLU A 90 19.42 7.38 -1.26
CA GLU A 90 18.84 6.64 -2.39
C GLU A 90 19.51 5.27 -2.55
N GLU A 91 20.85 5.23 -2.48
CA GLU A 91 21.65 4.01 -2.54
C GLU A 91 21.24 3.02 -1.44
N ALA A 92 21.18 3.46 -0.18
CA ALA A 92 20.76 2.60 0.93
C ALA A 92 19.29 2.13 0.77
N PHE A 93 18.43 2.94 0.16
CA PHE A 93 17.05 2.54 -0.12
C PHE A 93 17.02 1.46 -1.20
N TYR A 94 17.77 1.65 -2.28
CA TYR A 94 17.88 0.66 -3.35
C TYR A 94 18.46 -0.66 -2.86
N GLU A 95 19.55 -0.62 -2.07
CA GLU A 95 20.17 -1.81 -1.49
C GLU A 95 19.22 -2.56 -0.53
N ARG A 96 18.41 -1.83 0.25
CA ARG A 96 17.53 -2.43 1.26
C ARG A 96 16.20 -2.91 0.70
N ILE A 97 15.62 -2.19 -0.26
CA ILE A 97 14.25 -2.41 -0.76
C ILE A 97 14.28 -3.03 -2.17
N GLY A 98 15.37 -2.89 -2.93
CA GLY A 98 15.48 -3.39 -4.31
C GLY A 98 14.83 -2.49 -5.37
N PHE A 99 14.33 -1.32 -4.99
CA PHE A 99 13.65 -0.35 -5.86
C PHE A 99 14.13 1.07 -5.58
N PHE A 100 14.02 1.98 -6.54
CA PHE A 100 14.24 3.42 -6.33
C PHE A 100 13.13 4.05 -5.48
N ARG A 101 13.44 5.09 -4.69
CA ARG A 101 12.46 5.81 -3.86
C ARG A 101 11.30 6.38 -4.67
N GLU A 102 11.59 6.84 -5.89
CA GLU A 102 10.57 7.34 -6.82
C GLU A 102 9.47 6.30 -7.08
N ASN A 103 9.83 5.02 -7.16
CA ASN A 103 8.85 3.95 -7.35
C ASN A 103 7.88 3.85 -6.16
N SER A 104 8.40 4.01 -4.94
CA SER A 104 7.60 3.97 -3.70
C SER A 104 6.61 5.12 -3.63
N PHE A 105 7.08 6.35 -3.85
CA PHE A 105 6.21 7.53 -3.86
C PHE A 105 5.18 7.49 -5.00
N ALA A 106 5.60 7.07 -6.19
CA ALA A 106 4.70 6.97 -7.33
C ALA A 106 3.61 5.90 -7.09
N LEU A 107 3.95 4.78 -6.45
CA LEU A 107 2.96 3.75 -6.13
C LEU A 107 2.00 4.20 -5.02
N ALA A 108 2.50 4.94 -4.02
CA ALA A 108 1.66 5.55 -2.99
C ALA A 108 0.63 6.52 -3.62
N ALA A 109 1.07 7.39 -4.53
CA ALA A 109 0.17 8.27 -5.28
C ALA A 109 -0.83 7.46 -6.15
N GLY A 110 -0.36 6.36 -6.74
CA GLY A 110 -1.20 5.44 -7.51
C GLY A 110 -2.34 4.83 -6.68
N LEU A 111 -2.10 4.50 -5.40
CA LEU A 111 -3.13 3.99 -4.48
C LEU A 111 -4.22 5.04 -4.22
N LEU A 112 -3.84 6.29 -3.94
CA LEU A 112 -4.78 7.39 -3.71
C LEU A 112 -5.68 7.59 -4.93
N ASN A 113 -5.07 7.75 -6.10
CA ASN A 113 -5.79 7.96 -7.35
C ASN A 113 -6.73 6.79 -7.69
N ALA A 114 -6.31 5.55 -7.38
CA ALA A 114 -7.13 4.37 -7.62
C ALA A 114 -8.35 4.33 -6.69
N ALA A 115 -8.18 4.65 -5.40
CA ALA A 115 -9.27 4.69 -4.42
C ALA A 115 -10.29 5.80 -4.75
N GLU A 116 -9.82 6.99 -5.14
CA GLU A 116 -10.66 8.11 -5.57
C GLU A 116 -11.48 7.74 -6.82
N ALA A 117 -10.81 7.28 -7.89
CA ALA A 117 -11.47 6.92 -9.14
C ALA A 117 -12.46 5.74 -9.02
N ALA A 118 -12.26 4.83 -8.06
CA ALA A 118 -13.20 3.75 -7.78
C ALA A 118 -14.44 4.25 -7.02
N SER A 119 -14.27 5.23 -6.13
CA SER A 119 -15.36 5.84 -5.36
C SER A 119 -16.32 6.62 -6.26
N ASP A 120 -15.78 7.38 -7.22
CA ASP A 120 -16.58 8.16 -8.17
C ASP A 120 -17.44 7.29 -9.11
N LYS A 121 -16.97 6.08 -9.43
CA LYS A 121 -17.71 5.12 -10.27
C LYS A 121 -18.80 4.38 -9.50
N GLY A 122 -18.64 4.21 -8.18
CA GLY A 122 -19.66 3.64 -7.30
C GLY A 122 -20.79 4.62 -6.97
N GLY A 123 -20.50 5.92 -6.88
CA GLY A 123 -21.48 6.97 -6.58
C GLY A 123 -22.45 7.31 -7.72
N ASN A 124 -22.15 6.93 -8.96
CA ASN A 124 -23.02 7.17 -10.12
C ASN A 124 -24.06 6.08 -10.38
N LEU A 125 -24.12 5.02 -9.57
CA LEU A 125 -25.11 3.95 -9.71
C LEU A 125 -26.34 4.10 -8.80
N SER A 126 -26.42 5.18 -7.99
CA SER A 126 -27.54 5.41 -7.05
C SER A 126 -28.42 6.63 -7.40
N ALA A 127 -28.36 7.15 -8.63
CA ALA A 127 -29.10 8.36 -9.03
C ALA A 127 -30.31 8.09 -9.95
N ASN A 128 -30.70 6.84 -10.17
CA ASN A 128 -31.93 6.48 -10.87
C ASN A 128 -32.63 5.35 -10.12
N ASP A 129 -33.37 5.71 -9.06
CA ASP A 129 -34.54 4.98 -8.58
C ASP A 129 -35.57 6.00 -8.07
#